data_AF-A0A139NHJ2-F1
#
_entry.id   AF-A0A139NHJ2-F1
#
_cell.length_a   1.000
_cell.length_b   1.000
_cell.length_c   1.000
_cell.angle_alpha   90.00
_cell.angle_beta   90.00
_cell.angle_gamma   90.00
#
_symmetry.space_group_name_H-M   'P 1'
#
loop_
_entity.id
_entity.type
_entity.pdbx_description
1 polymer ?
#
loop_
_entity_poly.entity_id
_entity_poly.type
_entity_poly.pdbx_seq_one_letter_code
_entity_poly.pdbx_strand_id
1 'polypeptide(L)' 'MAFHNVTDLIAAYEAFGSAKEAFHMNGQQTVEFQDDTYATGIVYGMAHLVNEAGGKDVLTTH' A
#
# COMPACT_ATOMS: atom_id res chain seq x y z
N MET A 1 2.92 1.81 -12.51
CA MET A 1 2.81 3.29 -12.57
C MET A 1 4.00 3.85 -11.83
N ALA A 2 4.74 4.80 -12.39
CA ALA A 2 5.86 5.44 -11.69
C ALA A 2 5.39 6.77 -11.09
N PHE A 3 5.70 7.00 -9.81
CA PHE A 3 5.44 8.26 -9.11
C PHE A 3 6.75 9.04 -9.00
N HIS A 4 6.75 10.31 -9.37
CA HIS A 4 7.97 11.12 -9.43
C HIS A 4 8.05 12.12 -8.27
N ASN A 5 6.92 12.39 -7.60
CA ASN A 5 6.83 13.33 -6.50
C ASN A 5 5.59 13.02 -5.62
N VAL A 6 5.47 13.75 -4.52
CA VAL A 6 4.37 13.57 -3.55
C VAL A 6 3.00 13.93 -4.16
N THR A 7 2.92 14.90 -5.05
CA THR A 7 1.67 15.30 -5.71
C THR A 7 1.13 14.18 -6.60
N ASP A 8 2.00 13.47 -7.33
CA ASP A 8 1.60 12.30 -8.13
C ASP A 8 0.97 11.22 -7.24
N LEU A 9 1.54 11.00 -6.06
CA LEU A 9 1.06 10.00 -5.10
C LEU A 9 -0.31 10.40 -4.52
N ILE A 10 -0.48 11.68 -4.15
CA ILE A 10 -1.75 12.22 -3.64
C ILE A 10 -2.84 12.05 -4.71
N ALA A 11 -2.58 12.47 -5.95
CA ALA A 11 -3.55 12.35 -7.04
C ALA A 11 -3.96 10.88 -7.29
N ALA A 12 -3.00 9.94 -7.22
CA ALA A 12 -3.29 8.52 -7.37
C ALA A 12 -4.11 7.95 -6.20
N TYR A 13 -3.82 8.36 -4.97
CA TYR A 13 -4.58 7.97 -3.77
C TYR A 13 -6.03 8.48 -3.84
N GLU A 14 -6.22 9.75 -4.22
CA GLU A 14 -7.55 10.35 -4.40
C GLU A 14 -8.34 9.64 -5.52
N ALA A 15 -7.69 9.33 -6.64
CA ALA A 15 -8.32 8.64 -7.76
C ALA A 15 -8.67 7.18 -7.44
N PHE A 16 -7.89 6.50 -6.59
CA PHE A 16 -8.17 5.15 -6.12
C PHE A 16 -9.43 5.10 -5.24
N GLY A 17 -9.65 6.14 -4.42
CA GLY A 17 -10.78 6.21 -3.50
C GLY A 17 -10.60 5.33 -2.26
N SER A 18 -11.69 4.82 -1.69
CA SER A 18 -11.67 4.00 -0.47
C SER A 18 -12.05 2.56 -0.76
N ALA A 19 -11.31 1.60 -0.19
CA ALA A 19 -11.79 0.22 -0.10
C ALA A 19 -12.82 0.07 1.03
N LYS A 20 -13.78 -0.86 0.90
CA LYS A 20 -14.75 -1.17 1.97
C LYS A 20 -14.02 -1.75 3.20
N GLU A 21 -13.10 -2.69 2.95
CA GLU A 21 -12.19 -3.23 3.97
C GLU A 21 -10.80 -3.39 3.36
N ALA A 22 -9.77 -3.17 4.17
CA ALA A 22 -8.38 -3.34 3.75
C ALA A 22 -7.59 -4.08 4.83
N PHE A 23 -6.88 -5.14 4.43
CA PHE A 23 -6.01 -5.91 5.28
C PHE A 23 -4.59 -5.92 4.70
N HIS A 24 -3.65 -5.37 5.46
CA HIS A 24 -2.25 -5.27 5.06
C HIS A 24 -1.44 -6.30 5.84
N MET A 25 -0.75 -7.16 5.11
CA MET A 25 0.15 -8.16 5.67
C MET A 25 1.57 -7.81 5.26
N ASN A 26 2.42 -7.61 6.24
CA ASN A 26 3.85 -7.47 6.00
C ASN A 26 4.50 -8.80 6.34
N GLY A 27 5.21 -9.36 5.37
CA GLY A 27 6.01 -10.57 5.53
C GLY A 27 7.39 -10.23 6.10
N GLN A 28 8.42 -10.81 5.49
CA GLN A 28 9.80 -10.52 5.85
C GLN A 28 10.13 -9.03 5.64
N GLN A 29 10.87 -8.46 6.57
CA GLN A 29 11.41 -7.11 6.45
C GLN A 29 12.88 -7.06 6.91
N THR A 30 13.67 -6.22 6.26
CA THR A 30 15.01 -5.83 6.69
C THR A 30 15.04 -4.34 6.95
N VAL A 31 15.84 -3.93 7.94
CA VAL A 31 16.10 -2.52 8.24
C VAL A 31 17.60 -2.37 8.46
N GLU A 32 18.20 -1.44 7.75
CA GLU A 32 19.60 -1.06 7.86
C GLU A 32 19.68 0.39 8.34
N PHE A 33 20.26 0.59 9.52
CA PHE A 33 20.48 1.92 10.09
C PHE A 33 21.73 2.53 9.45
N GLN A 34 21.58 3.72 8.90
CA GLN A 34 22.69 4.47 8.29
C GLN A 34 23.39 5.34 9.36
N ASP A 35 22.60 5.89 10.29
CA ASP A 35 23.06 6.61 11.48
C ASP A 35 21.93 6.68 12.53
N ASP A 36 22.09 7.55 13.54
CA ASP A 36 21.13 7.74 14.64
C ASP A 36 19.77 8.32 14.20
N THR A 37 19.67 8.84 12.98
CA THR A 37 18.50 9.55 12.45
C THR A 37 17.93 8.97 11.16
N TYR A 38 18.70 8.14 10.43
CA TYR A 38 18.30 7.58 9.14
C TYR A 38 18.44 6.07 9.07
N ALA A 39 17.47 5.42 8.43
CA ALA A 39 17.49 4.00 8.11
C ALA A 39 16.84 3.74 6.75
N THR A 40 17.27 2.67 6.08
CA THR A 40 16.60 2.12 4.90
C THR A 40 15.98 0.77 5.24
N GLY A 41 14.77 0.53 4.78
CA GLY A 41 14.08 -0.74 4.97
C GLY A 41 13.60 -1.33 3.66
N ILE A 42 13.59 -2.66 3.60
CA ILE A 42 12.91 -3.43 2.55
C ILE A 42 11.80 -4.22 3.24
N VAL A 43 10.58 -4.12 2.72
CA VAL A 43 9.41 -4.84 3.25
C VAL A 43 8.72 -5.56 2.11
N TYR A 44 8.42 -6.84 2.31
CA TYR A 44 7.53 -7.58 1.43
C TYR A 44 6.10 -7.46 1.94
N GLY A 45 5.34 -6.53 1.36
CA GLY A 45 3.93 -6.32 1.67
C GLY A 45 3.01 -7.11 0.75
N MET A 46 1.85 -7.48 1.27
CA MET A 46 0.68 -7.93 0.52
C MET A 46 -0.54 -7.17 1.03
N ALA A 47 -1.40 -6.73 0.13
CA ALA A 47 -2.64 -6.06 0.48
C ALA A 47 -3.85 -6.84 -0.04
N HIS A 48 -4.79 -7.10 0.85
CA HIS A 48 -6.11 -7.61 0.53
C HIS A 48 -7.14 -6.49 0.65
N LEU A 49 -7.84 -6.21 -0.44
CA LEU A 49 -8.85 -5.17 -0.50
C LEU A 49 -10.19 -5.79 -0.84
N VAL A 50 -11.20 -5.49 -0.03
CA VAL A 50 -12.59 -5.89 -0.27
C VAL A 50 -13.37 -4.68 -0.77
N ASN A 51 -14.07 -4.84 -1.89
CA ASN A 51 -14.94 -3.82 -2.48
C ASN A 51 -16.28 -4.43 -2.89
N GLU A 52 -17.33 -3.62 -2.90
CA GLU A 52 -18.62 -4.05 -3.42
C GLU A 52 -18.63 -3.98 -4.96
N ALA A 53 -19.02 -5.07 -5.61
CA ALA A 53 -19.35 -5.08 -7.03
C ALA A 53 -20.64 -5.89 -7.26
N GLY A 54 -21.69 -5.21 -7.72
CA GLY A 54 -22.99 -5.85 -7.98
C GLY A 54 -23.66 -6.43 -6.73
N GLY A 55 -23.58 -5.72 -5.60
CA GLY A 55 -24.17 -6.16 -4.33
C GLY A 55 -23.44 -7.31 -3.64
N LYS A 56 -22.20 -7.62 -4.05
CA LYS A 56 -21.36 -8.66 -3.45
C LYS A 56 -20.00 -8.10 -3.10
N ASP A 57 -19.43 -8.64 -2.03
CA ASP A 57 -18.05 -8.36 -1.64
C ASP A 57 -17.08 -9.13 -2.55
N VAL A 58 -16.14 -8.41 -3.14
CA VAL A 58 -15.10 -8.93 -4.03
C VAL A 58 -13.74 -8.62 -3.43
N LEU A 59 -12.93 -9.67 -3.27
CA LEU A 59 -11.55 -9.59 -2.78
C LEU A 59 -10.57 -9.41 -3.93
N THR A 60 -9.62 -8.48 -3.78
CA THR A 60 -8.44 -8.33 -4.66
C THR A 60 -7.15 -8.40 -3.83
N THR A 61 -6.08 -8.90 -4.45
CA THR A 61 -4.75 -9.05 -3.83
C THR A 61 -3.72 -8.26 -4.62
N HIS A 62 -2.91 -7.46 -3.92
CA HIS A 62 -1.82 -6.63 -4.47
C HIS A 62 -0.51 -6.91 -3.76
#